data_AF-A0A950PXB8-F1
#
_entry.id   AF-A0A950PXB8-F1
#
_cell.length_a   1.000
_cell.length_b   1.000
_cell.length_c   1.000
_cell.angle_alpha   90.00
_cell.angle_beta   90.00
_cell.angle_gamma   90.00
#
_symmetry.space_group_name_H-M   'P 1'
#
loop_
_entity.id
_entity.type
_entity.pdbx_description
1 polymer ?
#
loop_
_entity_poly.entity_id
_entity_poly.type
_entity_poly.pdbx_seq_one_letter_code
_entity_poly.pdbx_strand_id
1 'polypeptide(L)'
;AENLKKYGGFIPGIRPGKKTAEHIDYVLTRITVIGALYLTFICLIPEITTTYYAIPFYLGGTSILIVVSVTMDTVAQIQSHLIAQQYEGLIKKAKLRGARR
;
A
#
# COMPACT_ATOMS: atom_id res chain seq x y z
N ALA A 1 8.64 -11.55 -9.67
CA ALA A 1 9.75 -11.39 -10.64
C ALA A 1 9.34 -11.73 -12.08
N GLU A 2 8.46 -12.72 -12.32
CA GLU A 2 8.03 -13.07 -13.69
C GLU A 2 7.20 -11.98 -14.37
N ASN A 3 6.32 -11.28 -13.65
CA ASN A 3 5.59 -10.14 -14.22
C ASN A 3 6.55 -9.04 -14.69
N LEU A 4 7.53 -8.63 -13.89
CA LEU A 4 8.57 -7.67 -14.30
C LEU A 4 9.32 -8.11 -15.56
N LYS A 5 9.69 -9.39 -15.65
CA LYS A 5 10.34 -9.95 -16.86
C LYS A 5 9.39 -9.94 -18.08
N LYS A 6 8.10 -10.23 -17.89
CA LYS A 6 7.07 -10.26 -18.95
C LYS A 6 6.69 -8.87 -19.46
N TYR A 7 6.77 -7.85 -18.62
CA TYR A 7 6.54 -6.43 -18.97
C TYR A 7 7.83 -5.67 -19.36
N GLY A 8 8.95 -6.37 -19.54
CA GLY A 8 10.22 -5.76 -19.98
C GLY A 8 10.94 -4.91 -18.93
N GLY A 9 10.51 -4.94 -17.67
CA GLY A 9 11.12 -4.19 -16.58
C GLY A 9 12.28 -4.95 -15.94
N PHE A 10 13.40 -4.26 -15.72
CA PHE A 10 14.55 -4.79 -14.99
C PHE A 10 14.97 -3.83 -13.87
N ILE A 11 15.43 -4.39 -12.74
CA ILE A 11 15.99 -3.58 -11.66
C ILE A 11 17.43 -3.25 -12.04
N PRO A 12 17.81 -1.96 -12.16
CA PRO A 12 19.18 -1.58 -12.50
C PRO A 12 20.17 -2.13 -11.46
N GLY A 13 21.24 -2.77 -11.92
CA GLY A 13 22.27 -3.37 -11.06
C GLY A 13 22.04 -4.83 -10.67
N ILE A 14 20.88 -5.44 -10.97
CA ILE A 14 20.59 -6.85 -10.63
C ILE A 14 20.24 -7.65 -11.88
N ARG A 15 20.90 -8.79 -12.09
CA ARG A 15 20.62 -9.66 -13.24
C ARG A 15 19.16 -10.14 -13.20
N PRO A 16 18.38 -9.93 -14.28
CA PRO A 16 16.95 -10.28 -14.30
C PRO A 16 16.74 -11.78 -14.12
N GLY A 17 15.82 -12.15 -13.22
CA GLY A 17 15.46 -13.55 -12.94
C GLY A 17 15.42 -13.86 -11.44
N LYS A 18 16.01 -14.99 -11.03
CA LYS A 18 16.04 -15.44 -9.62
C LYS A 18 16.64 -14.39 -8.67
N LYS A 19 17.70 -13.70 -9.10
CA LYS A 19 18.35 -12.65 -8.31
C LYS A 19 17.47 -11.42 -8.06
N THR A 20 16.62 -11.06 -9.01
CA THR A 20 15.61 -10.00 -8.82
C THR A 20 14.53 -10.42 -7.83
N ALA A 21 14.10 -11.69 -7.86
CA ALA A 21 13.11 -12.22 -6.93
C ALA A 21 13.64 -12.20 -5.49
N GLU A 22 14.84 -12.74 -5.27
CA GLU A 22 15.51 -12.74 -3.96
C GLU A 22 15.67 -11.32 -3.39
N HIS A 23 16.02 -10.35 -4.23
CA HIS A 23 16.18 -8.98 -3.79
C HIS A 23 14.85 -8.33 -3.39
N ILE A 24 13.79 -8.51 -4.20
CA ILE A 24 12.46 -7.99 -3.87
C ILE A 24 11.96 -8.62 -2.57
N ASP A 25 12.13 -9.93 -2.41
CA ASP A 25 11.68 -10.66 -1.23
C ASP A 25 12.40 -10.20 0.04
N TYR A 26 13.72 -9.98 -0.06
CA TYR A 26 14.52 -9.42 1.03
C TYR A 26 14.05 -8.04 1.47
N VAL A 27 13.75 -7.16 0.51
CA VAL A 27 13.26 -5.79 0.80
C VAL A 27 11.85 -5.85 1.39
N LEU A 28 10.95 -6.63 0.78
CA LEU A 28 9.58 -6.81 1.27
C LEU A 28 9.57 -7.32 2.70
N THR A 29 10.36 -8.34 3.01
CA THR A 29 10.43 -8.94 4.35
C THR A 29 10.81 -7.92 5.42
N ARG A 30 11.77 -7.02 5.15
CA ARG A 30 12.14 -5.98 6.12
C ARG A 30 11.02 -4.98 6.36
N ILE A 31 10.34 -4.56 5.28
CA ILE A 31 9.24 -3.61 5.38
C ILE A 31 8.04 -4.24 6.11
N THR A 32 7.72 -5.50 5.80
CA THR A 32 6.60 -6.20 6.44
C THR A 32 6.84 -6.48 7.91
N VAL A 33 8.07 -6.80 8.33
CA VAL A 33 8.41 -6.99 9.75
C VAL A 33 8.17 -5.72 10.56
N ILE A 34 8.56 -4.56 10.04
CA ILE A 34 8.32 -3.26 10.69
C ILE A 34 6.81 -2.94 10.71
N GLY A 35 6.10 -3.21 9.61
CA GLY A 35 4.66 -3.01 9.52
C GLY A 35 3.86 -3.89 10.49
N ALA A 36 4.25 -5.16 10.62
CA ALA A 36 3.62 -6.10 11.56
C ALA A 36 3.81 -5.62 13.01
N LEU A 37 5.02 -5.21 13.37
CA LEU A 37 5.33 -4.65 14.68
C LEU A 37 4.45 -3.43 14.99
N TYR A 38 4.30 -2.49 14.04
CA TYR A 38 3.42 -1.33 14.19
C TYR A 38 1.95 -1.72 14.45
N LEU A 39 1.42 -2.68 13.70
CA LEU A 39 0.04 -3.16 13.89
C LEU A 39 -0.14 -3.82 15.28
N THR A 40 0.82 -4.62 15.72
CA THR A 40 0.79 -5.23 17.04
C THR A 40 0.78 -4.19 18.16
N PHE A 41 1.57 -3.11 18.03
CA PHE A 41 1.55 -2.00 19.00
C PHE A 41 0.19 -1.30 19.05
N ILE A 42 -0.44 -1.03 17.90
CA ILE A 42 -1.78 -0.41 17.84
C ILE A 42 -2.83 -1.29 18.53
N CYS A 43 -2.75 -2.61 18.37
CA CYS A 43 -3.68 -3.54 19.02
C CYS A 43 -3.46 -3.65 20.53
N LEU A 44 -2.20 -3.57 21.00
CA LEU A 44 -1.85 -3.70 22.41
C LEU A 44 -2.27 -2.50 23.27
N ILE A 45 -2.19 -1.27 22.73
CA ILE A 45 -2.56 -0.04 23.44
C ILE A 45 -3.98 -0.09 24.05
N PRO A 46 -5.05 -0.40 23.27
CA PRO A 46 -6.41 -0.46 23.81
C PRO A 46 -6.61 -1.63 24.77
N GLU A 47 -5.97 -2.78 24.54
CA GLU A 47 -6.06 -3.97 25.40
C GLU A 47 -5.49 -3.75 26.80
N ILE A 48 -4.37 -3.03 26.89
CA ILE A 48 -3.79 -2.60 28.17
C ILE A 48 -4.71 -1.56 28.83
N THR A 49 -5.20 -0.59 28.07
CA THR A 49 -6.03 0.50 28.61
C THR A 49 -7.35 -0.01 29.20
N THR A 50 -8.03 -0.96 28.55
CA THR A 50 -9.26 -1.57 29.08
C THR A 50 -9.02 -2.40 30.34
N THR A 51 -7.87 -3.08 30.43
CA THR A 51 -7.52 -3.93 31.58
C THR A 51 -7.18 -3.12 32.83
N TYR A 52 -6.42 -2.01 32.69
CA TYR A 52 -5.99 -1.19 33.84
C TYR A 52 -7.02 -0.14 34.29
N TYR A 53 -7.75 0.48 33.36
CA TYR A 53 -8.66 1.58 33.69
C TYR A 53 -10.13 1.15 33.82
N ALA A 54 -10.50 -0.08 33.44
CA ALA A 54 -11.85 -0.65 33.55
C ALA A 54 -12.99 0.24 33.00
N ILE A 55 -12.68 1.23 32.17
CA ILE A 55 -13.66 2.03 31.45
C ILE A 55 -14.12 1.17 30.27
N PRO A 56 -15.42 0.84 30.14
CA PRO A 56 -15.93 0.10 29.00
C PRO A 56 -15.83 0.99 27.77
N PHE A 57 -14.68 0.90 27.09
CA PHE A 57 -14.48 1.57 25.83
C PHE A 57 -15.37 0.82 24.83
N TYR A 58 -16.56 1.38 24.54
CA TYR A 58 -17.50 0.86 23.52
C TYR A 58 -16.83 0.72 22.14
N LEU A 59 -15.69 1.38 21.97
CA LEU A 59 -14.77 1.33 20.84
C LEU A 59 -13.51 0.47 21.17
N GLY A 60 -13.66 -0.83 21.42
CA GLY A 60 -12.52 -1.73 21.71
C GLY A 60 -11.47 -1.80 20.58
N GLY A 61 -10.38 -2.56 20.78
CA GLY A 61 -9.27 -2.68 19.81
C GLY A 61 -9.70 -3.07 18.39
N THR A 62 -10.78 -3.84 18.25
CA THR A 62 -11.40 -4.19 16.96
C THR A 62 -11.95 -2.97 16.21
N SER A 63 -12.53 -1.99 16.92
CA SER A 63 -13.07 -0.78 16.30
C SER A 63 -11.96 0.13 15.76
N ILE A 64 -10.82 0.21 16.47
CA ILE A 64 -9.64 0.96 16.02
C ILE A 64 -9.05 0.31 14.76
N LEU A 65 -8.95 -1.03 14.73
CA LEU A 65 -8.52 -1.75 13.54
C LEU A 65 -9.45 -1.48 12.34
N ILE A 66 -10.77 -1.52 12.55
CA ILE A 66 -11.76 -1.24 11.49
C ILE A 66 -11.62 0.20 10.98
N VAL A 67 -11.46 1.19 11.85
CA VAL A 67 -11.32 2.59 11.44
C VAL A 67 -10.07 2.78 10.58
N VAL A 68 -8.92 2.20 10.98
CA VAL A 68 -7.66 2.33 10.23
C VAL A 68 -7.71 1.56 8.91
N SER A 69 -8.27 0.34 8.88
CA SER A 69 -8.36 -0.45 7.66
C SER A 69 -9.28 0.21 6.63
N VAL A 70 -10.49 0.64 7.06
CA VAL A 70 -11.47 1.27 6.17
C VAL A 70 -10.98 2.62 5.67
N THR A 71 -10.28 3.42 6.50
CA THR A 71 -9.71 4.69 6.04
C THR A 71 -8.60 4.48 5.01
N MET A 72 -7.69 3.52 5.21
CA MET A 72 -6.69 3.16 4.21
C MET A 72 -7.32 2.67 2.90
N ASP A 73 -8.34 1.82 2.97
CA ASP A 73 -9.07 1.33 1.81
C ASP A 73 -9.78 2.49 1.07
N THR A 74 -10.40 3.40 1.82
CA THR A 74 -11.09 4.57 1.25
C THR A 74 -10.10 5.50 0.55
N VAL A 75 -8.94 5.78 1.17
CA VAL A 75 -7.89 6.61 0.57
C VAL A 75 -7.35 5.95 -0.71
N ALA A 76 -7.11 4.64 -0.69
CA ALA A 76 -6.61 3.90 -1.86
C ALA A 76 -7.62 3.92 -3.02
N GLN A 77 -8.92 3.80 -2.73
CA GLN A 77 -9.98 3.91 -3.74
C GLN A 77 -10.05 5.32 -4.35
N ILE A 78 -9.98 6.35 -3.51
CA ILE A 78 -9.97 7.76 -3.97
C ILE A 78 -8.76 8.01 -4.86
N GLN A 79 -7.56 7.59 -4.44
CA GLN A 79 -6.34 7.74 -5.25
C GLN A 79 -6.45 7.01 -6.60
N SER A 80 -7.01 5.80 -6.61
CA SER A 80 -7.20 5.03 -7.85
C SER A 80 -8.13 5.76 -8.84
N HIS A 81 -9.20 6.38 -8.35
CA HIS A 81 -10.12 7.18 -9.17
C HIS A 81 -9.47 8.48 -9.68
N LEU A 82 -8.67 9.15 -8.85
CA LEU A 82 -7.93 10.35 -9.23
C LEU A 82 -6.85 10.07 -10.30
N ILE A 83 -6.13 8.96 -10.18
CA ILE A 83 -5.13 8.53 -11.18
C ILE A 83 -5.83 8.25 -12.52
N ALA A 84 -7.00 7.59 -12.51
CA ALA A 84 -7.77 7.34 -13.73
C ALA A 84 -8.19 8.65 -14.44
N GLN A 85 -8.61 9.68 -13.69
CA GLN A 85 -8.96 10.99 -14.26
C GLN A 85 -7.73 11.74 -14.81
N GLN A 86 -6.58 11.64 -14.15
CA GLN A 86 -5.33 12.21 -14.66
C GLN A 86 -4.85 11.52 -15.95
N TYR A 87 -5.12 10.22 -16.10
CA TYR A 87 -4.88 9.48 -17.34
C TYR A 87 -5.74 9.99 -18.50
N GLU A 88 -7.03 10.25 -18.31
CA GLU A 88 -7.88 10.83 -19.35
C GLU A 88 -7.39 12.22 -19.79
N GLY A 89 -6.97 13.07 -18.84
CA GLY A 89 -6.43 14.40 -19.13
C GLY A 89 -5.14 14.36 -19.96
N LEU A 90 -4.22 13.45 -19.64
CA LEU A 90 -2.97 13.26 -20.37
C LEU A 90 -3.19 12.65 -21.77
N ILE A 91 -4.08 11.67 -21.90
CA ILE A 91 -4.44 11.07 -23.20
C ILE A 91 -5.14 12.09 -24.11
N LYS A 92 -6.07 12.90 -23.57
CA LYS A 92 -6.75 13.96 -24.33
C LYS A 92 -5.76 15.03 -24.81
N LYS A 93 -4.78 15.41 -23.98
CA LYS A 93 -3.72 16.36 -24.34
C LYS A 93 -2.76 15.79 -25.40
N ALA A 94 -2.45 14.50 -25.34
CA ALA A 94 -1.66 13.82 -26.37
C ALA A 94 -2.40 13.73 -27.72
N LYS A 95 -3.69 13.42 -27.72
CA LYS A 95 -4.51 13.34 -28.95
C LYS A 95 -4.68 14.70 -29.63
N LEU A 96 -4.80 15.78 -28.86
CA LEU A 96 -4.86 17.16 -29.38
C LEU A 96 -3.56 17.62 -30.05
N ARG A 97 -2.40 17.06 -29.68
CA ARG A 97 -1.10 17.39 -30.29
C ARG A 97 -0.83 16.64 -31.59
N GLY A 98 -1.54 15.52 -31.84
CA GLY A 98 -1.46 14.76 -33.08
C GLY A 98 -2.34 15.27 -34.21
N ALA A 99 -3.41 16.01 -33.90
CA ALA A 99 -4.37 16.52 -34.90
C ALA A 99 -3.95 17.84 -35.56
N ARG A 100 -2.76 18.38 -35.23
CA ARG A 100 -2.26 19.67 -35.73
C ARG A 100 -1.06 19.54 -36.67
N ARG A 101 -0.87 18.37 -37.27
CA ARG A 101 0.10 18.12 -38.34
C ARG A 101 -0.59 17.55 -39.56
#